data_AF-A0AAR2LN80-F1
#
_entry.id   AF-A0AAR2LN80-F1
#
_cell.length_a   1.000
_cell.length_b   1.000
_cell.length_c   1.000
_cell.angle_alpha   90.00
_cell.angle_beta   90.00
_cell.angle_gamma   90.00
#
_symmetry.space_group_name_H-M   'P 1'
#
loop_
_entity.id
_entity.type
_entity.pdbx_description
1 polymer ?
#
loop_
_entity_poly.entity_id
_entity_poly.type
_entity_poly.pdbx_seq_one_letter_code
_entity_poly.pdbx_strand_id
1 'polypeptide(L)'
;TSHCHGTCECGKCICDEGWFGEACQHQKNCKLSSRKSKDLCRNAQGVVCSNAGTCHCGSCKCHNPDGKGLISGRHCECDDSQCLDEDSGEVCGGHGKCYCGNCYCSAGWHGDKCEFQCDISPWESKRRCTSPDGKICSNRGTCVCGECTCYDVDPSGDWGDIHGDTCECDERSCHATYDRYSDDFCSGHGQCNCGRCDCKEGWTGKKCEHPLSCSLSAEASLKKCRGSSNLPCFGRGLCLCGQCTCHPPGDSRVHGKNCECDDRQCEDVNGDICGGHGFCSCGRCICSDGWFGKHCQFPRSCNMTDTQSKSLCETAHGVMCSGKGSCHCGRCICSPQEWYISGDFCECDDRECDQHDGLICTGNGMCNCGTCECWDGWTGNACEIWVGEEY
;
A
#
# COMPACT_ATOMS: atom_id res chain seq x y z
N THR A 1 -0.54 -18.73 -50.89
CA THR A 1 -1.31 -19.02 -52.12
C THR A 1 -2.79 -18.81 -51.85
N SER A 2 -3.22 -17.55 -51.85
CA SER A 2 -4.62 -17.17 -51.71
C SER A 2 -5.38 -17.56 -52.98
N HIS A 3 -6.28 -18.53 -52.87
CA HIS A 3 -7.19 -18.92 -53.93
C HIS A 3 -8.31 -17.86 -54.00
N CYS A 4 -8.06 -16.75 -54.69
CA CYS A 4 -9.15 -15.87 -55.11
C CYS A 4 -9.84 -16.52 -56.31
N HIS A 5 -11.15 -16.71 -56.25
CA HIS A 5 -11.96 -17.18 -57.37
C HIS A 5 -12.30 -16.00 -58.31
N GLY A 6 -11.25 -15.40 -58.87
CA GLY A 6 -11.34 -14.20 -59.70
C GLY A 6 -9.98 -13.61 -60.07
N THR A 7 -10.00 -12.58 -60.92
CA THR A 7 -8.82 -11.81 -61.33
C THR A 7 -8.76 -10.48 -60.55
N CYS A 8 -7.59 -10.09 -60.06
CA CYS A 8 -7.41 -8.79 -59.40
C CYS A 8 -6.97 -7.74 -60.41
N GLU A 9 -7.80 -6.71 -60.61
CA GLU A 9 -7.48 -5.54 -61.44
C GLU A 9 -7.54 -4.28 -60.59
N CYS A 10 -6.45 -3.51 -60.54
CA CYS A 10 -6.35 -2.25 -59.80
C CYS A 10 -6.83 -2.34 -58.33
N GLY A 11 -6.54 -3.45 -57.66
CA GLY A 11 -6.92 -3.66 -56.25
C GLY A 11 -8.38 -4.07 -56.02
N LYS A 12 -9.16 -4.30 -57.08
CA LYS A 12 -10.52 -4.87 -56.99
C LYS A 12 -10.53 -6.28 -57.56
N CYS A 13 -11.23 -7.20 -56.90
CA CYS A 13 -11.38 -8.57 -57.39
C CYS A 13 -12.58 -8.65 -58.35
N ILE A 14 -12.33 -9.08 -59.58
CA ILE A 14 -13.34 -9.43 -60.57
C ILE A 14 -13.62 -10.93 -60.42
N CYS A 15 -14.83 -11.27 -59.96
CA CYS A 15 -15.16 -12.64 -59.61
C CYS A 15 -15.49 -13.53 -60.80
N ASP A 16 -14.98 -14.76 -60.74
CA ASP A 16 -15.32 -15.81 -61.69
C ASP A 16 -16.82 -16.15 -61.64
N GLU A 17 -17.33 -16.73 -62.72
CA GLU A 17 -18.73 -17.07 -62.86
C GLU A 17 -19.19 -18.00 -61.71
N GLY A 18 -20.19 -17.57 -60.95
CA GLY A 18 -20.68 -18.29 -59.77
C GLY A 18 -20.10 -17.82 -58.43
N TRP A 19 -19.25 -16.80 -58.39
CA TRP A 19 -18.71 -16.18 -57.17
C TRP A 19 -19.07 -14.69 -57.07
N PHE A 20 -19.07 -14.16 -55.84
CA PHE A 20 -19.34 -12.75 -55.56
C PHE A 20 -18.74 -12.31 -54.21
N GLY A 21 -18.74 -11.00 -53.94
CA GLY A 21 -18.13 -10.37 -52.77
C GLY A 21 -16.85 -9.59 -53.11
N GLU A 22 -16.39 -8.72 -52.22
CA GLU A 22 -15.22 -7.83 -52.41
C GLU A 22 -13.92 -8.57 -52.77
N ALA A 23 -13.77 -9.82 -52.31
CA ALA A 23 -12.63 -10.69 -52.58
C ALA A 23 -13.06 -12.01 -53.25
N CYS A 24 -14.27 -12.06 -53.84
CA CYS A 24 -14.84 -13.27 -54.46
C CYS A 24 -14.94 -14.47 -53.51
N GLN A 25 -15.19 -14.17 -52.24
CA GLN A 25 -15.19 -15.13 -51.14
C GLN A 25 -16.52 -15.88 -50.94
N HIS A 26 -17.57 -15.52 -51.69
CA HIS A 26 -18.89 -16.12 -51.56
C HIS A 26 -19.32 -16.83 -52.85
N GLN A 27 -19.79 -18.06 -52.71
CA GLN A 27 -20.33 -18.84 -53.82
C GLN A 27 -21.82 -18.53 -54.01
N LYS A 28 -22.26 -18.26 -55.25
CA LYS A 28 -23.67 -17.97 -55.59
C LYS A 28 -24.57 -19.20 -55.35
N ASN A 29 -24.09 -20.39 -55.69
CA ASN A 29 -24.81 -21.65 -55.52
C ASN A 29 -24.17 -22.48 -54.41
N CYS A 30 -24.84 -22.57 -53.26
CA CYS A 30 -24.30 -23.30 -52.13
C CYS A 30 -24.51 -24.81 -52.26
N LYS A 31 -23.42 -25.58 -52.30
CA LYS A 31 -23.44 -27.05 -52.31
C LYS A 31 -23.44 -27.68 -50.90
N LEU A 32 -23.31 -26.86 -49.87
CA LEU A 32 -23.24 -27.31 -48.47
C LEU A 32 -24.63 -27.39 -47.84
N SER A 33 -24.82 -28.35 -46.94
CA SER A 33 -26.02 -28.38 -46.09
C SER A 33 -25.99 -27.22 -45.10
N SER A 34 -27.17 -26.75 -44.68
CA SER A 34 -27.30 -25.62 -43.72
C SER A 34 -26.47 -25.84 -42.44
N ARG A 35 -26.41 -27.08 -41.95
CA ARG A 35 -25.62 -27.45 -40.76
C ARG A 35 -24.11 -27.31 -41.01
N LYS A 36 -23.59 -27.93 -42.08
CA LYS A 36 -22.17 -27.84 -42.44
C LYS A 36 -21.73 -26.41 -42.76
N SER A 37 -22.59 -25.64 -43.42
CA SER A 37 -22.36 -24.22 -43.67
C SER A 37 -22.23 -23.43 -42.37
N LYS A 38 -23.16 -23.62 -41.42
CA LYS A 38 -23.12 -22.91 -40.12
C LYS A 38 -21.89 -23.29 -39.29
N ASP A 39 -21.47 -24.55 -39.32
CA ASP A 39 -20.31 -25.02 -38.57
C ASP A 39 -19.00 -24.37 -39.05
N LEU A 40 -18.85 -24.14 -40.36
CA LEU A 40 -17.70 -23.42 -40.94
C LEU A 40 -17.66 -21.92 -40.61
N CYS A 41 -18.82 -21.35 -40.27
CA CYS A 41 -18.95 -19.94 -39.89
C CYS A 41 -18.75 -19.69 -38.38
N ARG A 42 -18.57 -20.73 -37.56
CA ARG A 42 -18.35 -20.57 -36.11
C ARG A 42 -16.92 -20.11 -35.81
N ASN A 43 -16.79 -19.14 -34.91
CA ASN A 43 -15.51 -18.72 -34.36
C ASN A 43 -15.02 -19.69 -33.25
N ALA A 44 -13.87 -19.40 -32.64
CA ALA A 44 -13.29 -20.22 -31.56
C ALA A 44 -14.19 -20.37 -30.32
N GLN A 45 -15.12 -19.43 -30.12
CA GLN A 45 -16.10 -19.44 -29.03
C GLN A 45 -17.42 -20.14 -29.42
N GLY A 46 -17.50 -20.70 -30.64
CA GLY A 46 -18.68 -21.39 -31.16
C GLY A 46 -19.78 -20.46 -31.70
N VAL A 47 -19.56 -19.15 -31.73
CA VAL A 47 -20.52 -18.15 -32.21
C VAL A 47 -20.44 -18.03 -33.73
N VAL A 48 -21.59 -18.06 -34.41
CA VAL A 48 -21.67 -17.95 -35.87
C VAL A 48 -21.53 -16.49 -36.27
N CYS A 49 -20.48 -16.18 -37.05
CA CYS A 49 -20.20 -14.82 -37.55
C CYS A 49 -20.22 -13.73 -36.47
N SER A 50 -19.78 -14.06 -35.26
CA SER A 50 -19.71 -13.16 -34.09
C SER A 50 -20.99 -12.37 -33.81
N ASN A 51 -22.15 -12.87 -34.25
CA ASN A 51 -23.44 -12.15 -34.28
C ASN A 51 -23.46 -10.84 -35.07
N ALA A 52 -22.36 -10.49 -35.73
CA ALA A 52 -22.16 -9.27 -36.49
C ALA A 52 -22.26 -9.50 -38.02
N GLY A 53 -22.70 -10.70 -38.44
CA GLY A 53 -22.82 -11.07 -39.84
C GLY A 53 -23.83 -12.19 -40.10
N THR A 54 -24.12 -12.44 -41.38
CA THR A 54 -24.90 -13.59 -41.85
C THR A 54 -23.98 -14.66 -42.44
N CYS A 55 -24.19 -15.92 -42.07
CA CYS A 55 -23.43 -17.03 -42.65
C CYS A 55 -24.02 -17.42 -44.01
N HIS A 56 -23.20 -17.36 -45.06
CA HIS A 56 -23.57 -17.80 -46.40
C HIS A 56 -22.54 -18.80 -46.93
N CYS A 57 -22.97 -20.06 -47.03
CA CYS A 57 -22.19 -21.17 -47.58
C CYS A 57 -20.79 -21.36 -46.97
N GLY A 58 -20.69 -21.28 -45.64
CA GLY A 58 -19.44 -21.46 -44.91
C GLY A 58 -18.55 -20.22 -44.80
N SER A 59 -19.01 -19.07 -45.34
CA SER A 59 -18.34 -17.77 -45.20
C SER A 59 -19.27 -16.76 -44.54
N CYS A 60 -18.75 -15.94 -43.63
CA CYS A 60 -19.52 -14.87 -42.99
C CYS A 60 -19.58 -13.62 -43.87
N LYS A 61 -20.78 -13.06 -43.99
CA LYS A 61 -21.05 -11.77 -44.62
C LYS A 61 -21.36 -10.76 -43.51
N CYS A 62 -20.40 -9.91 -43.19
CA CYS A 62 -20.53 -8.94 -42.09
C CYS A 62 -21.58 -7.87 -42.41
N HIS A 63 -22.36 -7.51 -41.40
CA HIS A 63 -23.36 -6.45 -41.50
C HIS A 63 -22.65 -5.10 -41.46
N ASN A 64 -22.86 -4.29 -42.49
CA ASN A 64 -22.34 -2.92 -42.56
C ASN A 64 -23.51 -1.99 -42.88
N PRO A 65 -24.36 -1.65 -41.88
CA PRO A 65 -25.59 -0.90 -42.09
C PRO A 65 -25.34 0.48 -42.72
N ASP A 66 -24.24 1.14 -42.39
CA ASP A 66 -23.89 2.47 -42.91
C ASP A 66 -22.99 2.45 -44.15
N GLY A 67 -22.69 1.28 -44.71
CA GLY A 67 -21.79 1.14 -45.87
C GLY A 67 -20.32 1.50 -45.61
N LYS A 68 -19.96 1.93 -44.40
CA LYS A 68 -18.60 2.32 -44.01
C LYS A 68 -17.62 1.17 -43.82
N GLY A 69 -18.07 -0.09 -43.87
CA GLY A 69 -17.20 -1.26 -43.82
C GLY A 69 -16.50 -1.49 -42.48
N LEU A 70 -17.11 -1.06 -41.36
CA LEU A 70 -16.50 -1.05 -40.02
C LEU A 70 -16.38 -2.45 -39.40
N ILE A 71 -17.24 -3.39 -39.81
CA ILE A 71 -17.18 -4.77 -39.31
C ILE A 71 -16.49 -5.65 -40.35
N SER A 72 -15.36 -6.23 -39.94
CA SER A 72 -14.46 -7.00 -40.81
C SER A 72 -13.93 -8.28 -40.12
N GLY A 73 -13.17 -9.09 -40.84
CA GLY A 73 -12.66 -10.39 -40.36
C GLY A 73 -13.40 -11.60 -40.94
N ARG A 74 -12.85 -12.81 -40.73
CA ARG A 74 -13.36 -14.05 -41.33
C ARG A 74 -14.72 -14.46 -40.74
N HIS A 75 -14.90 -14.16 -39.47
CA HIS A 75 -16.09 -14.41 -38.67
C HIS A 75 -16.72 -13.09 -38.18
N CYS A 76 -16.44 -11.94 -38.82
CA CYS A 76 -16.94 -10.63 -38.42
C CYS A 76 -16.56 -10.24 -36.98
N GLU A 77 -15.35 -10.60 -36.57
CA GLU A 77 -14.81 -10.44 -35.22
C GLU A 77 -14.18 -9.08 -34.96
N CYS A 78 -13.89 -8.31 -36.02
CA CYS A 78 -13.31 -6.97 -35.89
C CYS A 78 -14.38 -5.92 -36.09
N ASP A 79 -14.51 -5.04 -35.09
CA ASP A 79 -15.39 -3.88 -35.14
C ASP A 79 -14.57 -2.59 -35.00
N ASP A 80 -14.37 -1.92 -36.13
CA ASP A 80 -13.62 -0.68 -36.24
C ASP A 80 -14.47 0.54 -35.85
N SER A 81 -15.70 0.35 -35.37
CA SER A 81 -16.52 1.43 -34.80
C SER A 81 -15.84 2.11 -33.61
N GLN A 82 -15.02 1.38 -32.85
CA GLN A 82 -14.28 1.90 -31.70
C GLN A 82 -13.23 2.96 -32.09
N CYS A 83 -12.77 2.92 -33.33
CA CYS A 83 -11.83 3.89 -33.88
C CYS A 83 -12.50 5.15 -34.43
N LEU A 84 -13.84 5.18 -34.52
CA LEU A 84 -14.56 6.36 -34.93
C LEU A 84 -14.59 7.37 -33.79
N ASP A 85 -14.26 8.59 -34.14
CA ASP A 85 -14.50 9.74 -33.31
C ASP A 85 -15.92 10.26 -33.59
N GLU A 86 -16.76 10.32 -32.55
CA GLU A 86 -18.18 10.68 -32.70
C GLU A 86 -18.38 12.17 -33.01
N ASP A 87 -17.43 13.02 -32.60
CA ASP A 87 -17.49 14.47 -32.77
C ASP A 87 -17.06 14.91 -34.17
N SER A 88 -15.99 14.31 -34.70
CA SER A 88 -15.43 14.61 -36.03
C SER A 88 -15.97 13.68 -37.13
N GLY A 89 -16.44 12.49 -36.78
CA GLY A 89 -16.86 11.44 -37.72
C GLY A 89 -15.69 10.77 -38.46
N GLU A 90 -14.44 11.05 -38.06
CA GLU A 90 -13.23 10.54 -38.66
C GLU A 90 -12.72 9.28 -37.95
N VAL A 91 -12.08 8.38 -38.70
CA VAL A 91 -11.45 7.18 -38.15
C VAL A 91 -10.05 7.56 -37.67
N CYS A 92 -9.76 7.31 -36.40
CA CYS A 92 -8.49 7.68 -35.76
C CYS A 92 -8.14 9.16 -35.98
N GLY A 93 -9.13 10.04 -35.77
CA GLY A 93 -8.98 11.50 -35.85
C GLY A 93 -8.43 12.00 -37.19
N GLY A 94 -8.56 11.22 -38.26
CA GLY A 94 -7.99 11.54 -39.58
C GLY A 94 -6.47 11.33 -39.68
N HIS A 95 -5.82 10.94 -38.58
CA HIS A 95 -4.37 10.88 -38.45
C HIS A 95 -3.83 9.46 -38.22
N GLY A 96 -4.65 8.42 -38.39
CA GLY A 96 -4.23 7.04 -38.24
C GLY A 96 -4.97 6.06 -39.12
N LYS A 97 -4.62 4.78 -38.98
CA LYS A 97 -5.34 3.66 -39.57
C LYS A 97 -5.89 2.77 -38.46
N CYS A 98 -7.17 2.44 -38.53
CA CYS A 98 -7.77 1.48 -37.61
C CYS A 98 -7.49 0.06 -38.07
N TYR A 99 -7.14 -0.80 -37.12
CA TYR A 99 -7.09 -2.25 -37.32
C TYR A 99 -7.74 -2.95 -36.13
N CYS A 100 -8.92 -3.51 -36.35
CA CYS A 100 -9.67 -4.30 -35.37
C CYS A 100 -9.86 -3.53 -34.05
N GLY A 101 -10.40 -2.31 -34.14
CA GLY A 101 -10.69 -1.44 -32.99
C GLY A 101 -9.49 -0.74 -32.36
N ASN A 102 -8.29 -0.83 -32.95
CA ASN A 102 -7.09 -0.14 -32.46
C ASN A 102 -6.55 0.83 -33.51
N CYS A 103 -6.28 2.07 -33.11
CA CYS A 103 -5.70 3.08 -33.99
C CYS A 103 -4.17 3.00 -34.05
N TYR A 104 -3.65 3.01 -35.27
CA TYR A 104 -2.22 3.07 -35.55
C TYR A 104 -1.92 4.45 -36.12
N CYS A 105 -1.39 5.32 -35.27
CA CYS A 105 -1.20 6.73 -35.58
C CYS A 105 -0.06 6.99 -36.56
N SER A 106 -0.23 8.04 -37.35
CA SER A 106 0.82 8.61 -38.18
C SER A 106 1.91 9.23 -37.32
N ALA A 107 3.11 9.41 -37.88
CA ALA A 107 4.23 10.00 -37.16
C ALA A 107 3.85 11.38 -36.59
N GLY A 108 4.11 11.57 -35.30
CA GLY A 108 3.77 12.80 -34.57
C GLY A 108 2.33 12.85 -34.03
N TRP A 109 1.51 11.80 -34.23
CA TRP A 109 0.15 11.70 -33.68
C TRP A 109 0.05 10.59 -32.63
N HIS A 110 -0.72 10.86 -31.58
CA HIS A 110 -0.77 10.10 -30.32
C HIS A 110 -2.19 10.11 -29.75
N GLY A 111 -2.45 9.27 -28.77
CA GLY A 111 -3.77 9.02 -28.21
C GLY A 111 -4.38 7.73 -28.75
N ASP A 112 -5.44 7.27 -28.10
CA ASP A 112 -6.14 6.03 -28.47
C ASP A 112 -6.88 6.17 -29.81
N LYS A 113 -7.18 7.41 -30.22
CA LYS A 113 -7.78 7.77 -31.50
C LYS A 113 -6.89 8.70 -32.33
N CYS A 114 -5.59 8.82 -32.03
CA CYS A 114 -4.65 9.69 -32.74
C CYS A 114 -5.01 11.19 -32.76
N GLU A 115 -5.63 11.68 -31.69
CA GLU A 115 -6.14 13.03 -31.54
C GLU A 115 -5.10 14.06 -31.07
N PHE A 116 -3.94 13.61 -30.57
CA PHE A 116 -2.89 14.49 -30.02
C PHE A 116 -1.68 14.58 -30.94
N GLN A 117 -1.24 15.79 -31.28
CA GLN A 117 0.02 16.02 -31.98
C GLN A 117 1.16 16.20 -30.97
N CYS A 118 2.18 15.33 -30.99
CA CYS A 118 3.35 15.43 -30.11
C CYS A 118 4.66 15.48 -30.91
N ASP A 119 5.64 16.21 -30.38
CA ASP A 119 6.99 16.31 -30.95
C ASP A 119 7.90 15.10 -30.63
N ILE A 120 7.41 14.16 -29.82
CA ILE A 120 8.15 12.97 -29.38
C ILE A 120 7.50 11.69 -29.87
N SER A 121 8.27 10.62 -30.02
CA SER A 121 7.74 9.36 -30.54
C SER A 121 6.86 8.58 -29.53
N PRO A 122 5.98 7.66 -29.99
CA PRO A 122 5.08 6.91 -29.09
C PRO A 122 5.81 6.09 -28.03
N TRP A 123 6.96 5.51 -28.38
CA TRP A 123 7.77 4.75 -27.41
C TRP A 123 8.35 5.68 -26.33
N GLU A 124 8.76 6.89 -26.71
CA GLU A 124 9.38 7.86 -25.81
C GLU A 124 8.35 8.48 -24.87
N SER A 125 7.16 8.79 -25.39
CA SER A 125 6.01 9.20 -24.60
C SER A 125 5.66 8.14 -23.56
N LYS A 126 5.52 6.87 -23.97
CA LYS A 126 5.25 5.76 -23.05
C LYS A 126 6.34 5.63 -21.98
N ARG A 127 7.62 5.73 -22.37
CA ARG A 127 8.75 5.63 -21.44
C ARG A 127 8.73 6.73 -20.38
N ARG A 128 8.43 7.98 -20.74
CA ARG A 128 8.40 9.11 -19.79
C ARG A 128 7.26 8.97 -18.77
N CYS A 129 6.12 8.44 -19.20
CA CYS A 129 4.99 8.18 -18.32
C CYS A 129 5.08 6.85 -17.54
N THR A 130 6.14 6.05 -17.75
CA THR A 130 6.26 4.77 -17.04
C THR A 130 6.80 5.00 -15.64
N SER A 131 5.97 4.73 -14.63
CA SER A 131 6.32 4.82 -13.21
C SER A 131 7.32 3.73 -12.80
N PRO A 132 8.00 3.86 -11.63
CA PRO A 132 8.98 2.88 -11.15
C PRO A 132 8.44 1.46 -10.96
N ASP A 133 7.13 1.32 -10.74
CA ASP A 133 6.41 0.05 -10.66
C ASP A 133 6.04 -0.54 -12.05
N GLY A 134 6.46 0.11 -13.13
CA GLY A 134 6.29 -0.34 -14.51
C GLY A 134 4.93 -0.03 -15.13
N LYS A 135 4.07 0.73 -14.45
CA LYS A 135 2.75 1.14 -14.95
C LYS A 135 2.82 2.46 -15.69
N ILE A 136 1.81 2.77 -16.49
CA ILE A 136 1.70 4.08 -17.15
C ILE A 136 0.93 4.99 -16.19
N CYS A 137 1.54 6.09 -15.76
CA CYS A 137 0.97 7.04 -14.80
C CYS A 137 0.37 6.34 -13.56
N SER A 138 1.04 5.27 -13.06
CA SER A 138 0.60 4.48 -11.91
C SER A 138 -0.84 3.91 -12.00
N ASN A 139 -1.43 3.85 -13.20
CA ASN A 139 -2.87 3.61 -13.45
C ASN A 139 -3.81 4.61 -12.77
N ARG A 140 -3.29 5.79 -12.42
CA ARG A 140 -3.99 6.87 -11.71
C ARG A 140 -3.99 8.19 -12.50
N GLY A 141 -3.67 8.12 -13.78
CA GLY A 141 -3.69 9.24 -14.69
C GLY A 141 -3.60 8.81 -16.15
N THR A 142 -3.76 9.77 -17.03
CA THR A 142 -3.64 9.58 -18.48
C THR A 142 -2.31 10.15 -18.96
N CYS A 143 -1.57 9.38 -19.76
CA CYS A 143 -0.32 9.84 -20.37
C CYS A 143 -0.58 10.57 -21.69
N VAL A 144 -0.16 11.83 -21.80
CA VAL A 144 -0.24 12.61 -23.04
C VAL A 144 1.13 13.21 -23.33
N CYS A 145 1.69 12.92 -24.50
CA CYS A 145 3.00 13.43 -24.94
C CYS A 145 4.15 13.27 -23.92
N GLY A 146 4.09 12.24 -23.07
CA GLY A 146 5.14 11.96 -22.08
C GLY A 146 4.96 12.68 -20.75
N GLU A 147 3.81 13.29 -20.53
CA GLU A 147 3.40 13.90 -19.27
C GLU A 147 2.12 13.21 -18.76
N CYS A 148 2.06 12.96 -17.46
CA CYS A 148 0.91 12.34 -16.83
C CYS A 148 -0.08 13.40 -16.33
N THR A 149 -1.31 13.32 -16.79
CA THR A 149 -2.44 14.06 -16.20
C THR A 149 -3.11 13.17 -15.16
N CYS A 150 -2.89 13.47 -13.89
CA CYS A 150 -3.44 12.68 -12.78
C CYS A 150 -4.94 12.90 -12.62
N TYR A 151 -5.64 11.86 -12.19
CA TYR A 151 -7.07 11.97 -11.87
C TYR A 151 -7.24 12.70 -10.53
N ASP A 152 -8.22 13.61 -10.45
CA ASP A 152 -8.48 14.38 -9.22
C ASP A 152 -9.02 13.52 -8.06
N VAL A 153 -9.54 12.33 -8.36
CA VAL A 153 -10.16 11.43 -7.40
C VAL A 153 -9.83 9.98 -7.74
N ASP A 154 -9.41 9.22 -6.73
CA ASP A 154 -9.31 7.77 -6.85
C ASP A 154 -10.73 7.19 -7.09
N PRO A 155 -10.91 6.19 -7.98
CA PRO A 155 -12.21 5.56 -8.24
C PRO A 155 -12.92 4.99 -7.00
N SER A 156 -12.20 4.79 -5.89
CA SER A 156 -12.76 4.42 -4.58
C SER A 156 -13.51 5.56 -3.88
N GLY A 157 -13.29 6.82 -4.25
CA GLY A 157 -13.94 7.99 -3.67
C GLY A 157 -13.47 8.36 -2.26
N ASP A 158 -12.46 7.66 -1.74
CA ASP A 158 -12.00 7.81 -0.36
C ASP A 158 -10.84 8.82 -0.19
N TRP A 159 -10.15 9.23 -1.26
CA TRP A 159 -8.85 9.93 -1.15
C TRP A 159 -8.70 11.11 -2.13
N GLY A 160 -8.03 12.19 -1.66
CA GLY A 160 -7.79 13.44 -2.39
C GLY A 160 -6.49 13.51 -3.21
N ASP A 161 -6.42 14.55 -4.06
CA ASP A 161 -5.36 15.03 -4.97
C ASP A 161 -4.22 14.03 -5.26
N ILE A 162 -4.38 13.23 -6.33
CA ILE A 162 -3.30 12.40 -6.87
C ILE A 162 -2.30 13.29 -7.62
N HIS A 163 -1.01 13.12 -7.33
CA HIS A 163 0.04 13.94 -7.91
C HIS A 163 1.35 13.16 -8.12
N GLY A 164 2.36 13.83 -8.65
CA GLY A 164 3.66 13.24 -9.03
C GLY A 164 3.81 13.14 -10.55
N ASP A 165 5.06 13.03 -11.02
CA ASP A 165 5.39 13.02 -12.45
C ASP A 165 4.74 11.84 -13.19
N THR A 166 4.46 10.76 -12.46
CA THR A 166 3.79 9.55 -12.95
C THR A 166 2.57 9.18 -12.09
N CYS A 167 1.93 10.16 -11.43
CA CYS A 167 0.75 9.98 -10.57
C CYS A 167 0.91 8.90 -9.48
N GLU A 168 2.14 8.73 -9.01
CA GLU A 168 2.53 7.70 -8.04
C GLU A 168 2.24 8.09 -6.59
N CYS A 169 1.77 9.33 -6.36
CA CYS A 169 1.61 9.92 -5.05
C CYS A 169 0.19 10.36 -4.76
N ASP A 170 -0.14 10.34 -3.48
CA ASP A 170 -1.40 10.76 -2.87
C ASP A 170 -1.12 11.32 -1.47
N GLU A 171 -2.15 11.81 -0.78
CA GLU A 171 -2.03 12.37 0.58
C GLU A 171 -1.32 11.43 1.58
N ARG A 172 -1.39 10.09 1.41
CA ARG A 172 -0.71 9.13 2.31
C ARG A 172 0.80 9.11 2.10
N SER A 173 1.25 9.43 0.90
CA SER A 173 2.68 9.54 0.59
C SER A 173 3.37 10.57 1.49
N CYS A 174 2.63 11.59 1.94
CA CYS A 174 3.10 12.65 2.82
C CYS A 174 2.88 12.39 4.31
N HIS A 175 2.27 11.27 4.71
CA HIS A 175 2.07 10.96 6.13
C HIS A 175 3.40 10.86 6.90
N ALA A 176 4.48 10.43 6.25
CA ALA A 176 5.81 10.42 6.87
C ALA A 176 6.37 11.83 7.17
N THR A 177 5.95 12.83 6.39
CA THR A 177 6.38 14.23 6.54
C THR A 177 5.45 15.06 7.41
N TYR A 178 4.27 14.53 7.74
CA TYR A 178 3.38 15.10 8.73
C TYR A 178 4.10 15.21 10.08
N ASP A 179 3.96 16.37 10.70
CA ASP A 179 4.39 16.62 12.06
C ASP A 179 3.14 16.86 12.92
N ARG A 180 2.83 15.87 13.77
CA ARG A 180 1.69 15.91 14.69
C ARG A 180 1.75 17.09 15.67
N TYR A 181 2.92 17.67 15.94
CA TYR A 181 3.07 18.77 16.90
C TYR A 181 2.84 20.14 16.28
N SER A 182 3.14 20.32 14.99
CA SER A 182 2.77 21.53 14.25
C SER A 182 1.42 21.42 13.57
N ASP A 183 0.85 20.20 13.48
CA ASP A 183 -0.33 19.89 12.69
C ASP A 183 -0.19 20.31 11.22
N ASP A 184 1.03 20.17 10.69
CA ASP A 184 1.42 20.61 9.35
C ASP A 184 2.32 19.56 8.68
N PHE A 185 2.32 19.55 7.35
CA PHE A 185 3.30 18.82 6.55
C PHE A 185 4.56 19.67 6.40
N CYS A 186 5.74 19.03 6.41
CA CYS A 186 7.01 19.72 6.21
C CYS A 186 7.19 20.92 7.16
N SER A 187 6.72 20.77 8.40
CA SER A 187 6.74 21.79 9.45
C SER A 187 6.17 23.15 9.03
N GLY A 188 5.28 23.19 8.02
CA GLY A 188 4.69 24.42 7.45
C GLY A 188 5.65 25.23 6.54
N HIS A 189 6.88 24.75 6.38
CA HIS A 189 7.98 25.45 5.70
C HIS A 189 8.39 24.81 4.37
N GLY A 190 7.59 23.87 3.86
CA GLY A 190 7.81 23.24 2.56
C GLY A 190 6.53 22.70 1.95
N GLN A 191 6.64 22.26 0.70
CA GLN A 191 5.60 21.47 0.04
C GLN A 191 6.03 20.00 0.03
N CYS A 192 5.11 19.10 0.34
CA CYS A 192 5.40 17.68 0.26
C CYS A 192 5.23 17.19 -1.18
N ASN A 193 6.27 16.56 -1.71
CA ASN A 193 6.30 15.87 -2.99
C ASN A 193 6.67 14.40 -2.73
N CYS A 194 5.67 13.52 -2.80
CA CYS A 194 5.87 12.07 -2.73
C CYS A 194 6.63 11.60 -1.47
N GLY A 195 6.28 12.15 -0.31
CA GLY A 195 6.92 11.83 0.97
C GLY A 195 8.26 12.51 1.21
N ARG A 196 8.67 13.43 0.32
CA ARG A 196 9.82 14.31 0.50
C ARG A 196 9.35 15.76 0.63
N CYS A 197 10.01 16.54 1.47
CA CYS A 197 9.72 17.96 1.59
C CYS A 197 10.64 18.79 0.69
N ASP A 198 10.04 19.65 -0.13
CA ASP A 198 10.73 20.73 -0.84
C ASP A 198 10.58 22.01 -0.03
N CYS A 199 11.69 22.42 0.59
CA CYS A 199 11.71 23.52 1.54
C CYS A 199 11.65 24.87 0.84
N LYS A 200 10.89 25.80 1.42
CA LYS A 200 10.90 27.20 1.04
C LYS A 200 12.29 27.81 1.27
N GLU A 201 12.60 28.87 0.52
CA GLU A 201 13.87 29.59 0.67
C GLU A 201 14.10 30.00 2.14
N GLY A 202 15.31 29.71 2.64
CA GLY A 202 15.65 29.96 4.05
C GLY A 202 15.39 28.79 5.00
N TRP A 203 14.87 27.65 4.54
CA TRP A 203 14.62 26.46 5.36
C TRP A 203 15.37 25.22 4.85
N THR A 204 15.69 24.30 5.76
CA THR A 204 16.43 23.06 5.51
C THR A 204 16.02 21.96 6.48
N GLY A 205 16.50 20.74 6.26
CA GLY A 205 16.10 19.54 7.00
C GLY A 205 15.20 18.63 6.18
N LYS A 206 14.94 17.41 6.68
CA LYS A 206 14.13 16.42 5.94
C LYS A 206 12.65 16.78 5.91
N LYS A 207 12.19 17.50 6.94
CA LYS A 207 10.84 18.04 7.10
C LYS A 207 10.83 19.56 7.04
N CYS A 208 11.88 20.20 6.51
CA CYS A 208 12.02 21.68 6.53
C CYS A 208 11.95 22.27 7.94
N GLU A 209 12.42 21.51 8.91
CA GLU A 209 12.25 21.81 10.32
C GLU A 209 13.27 22.83 10.84
N HIS A 210 14.31 23.21 10.06
CA HIS A 210 15.37 24.12 10.48
C HIS A 210 15.51 25.35 9.59
N PRO A 211 15.78 26.54 10.15
CA PRO A 211 16.17 27.71 9.37
C PRO A 211 17.63 27.59 8.90
N LEU A 212 17.91 28.03 7.67
CA LEU A 212 19.26 28.10 7.09
C LEU A 212 20.19 29.07 7.83
N SER A 213 19.63 30.15 8.38
CA SER A 213 20.34 31.11 9.21
C SER A 213 19.69 31.20 10.60
N CYS A 214 20.51 31.08 11.64
CA CYS A 214 20.00 31.15 13.00
C CYS A 214 20.03 32.59 13.52
N SER A 215 18.85 33.14 13.82
CA SER A 215 18.69 34.46 14.43
C SER A 215 18.89 34.45 15.95
N LEU A 216 18.96 33.27 16.57
CA LEU A 216 19.15 33.11 18.01
C LEU A 216 20.63 33.03 18.38
N SER A 217 20.97 33.53 19.58
CA SER A 217 22.25 33.22 20.19
C SER A 217 22.33 31.73 20.58
N ALA A 218 23.54 31.19 20.71
CA ALA A 218 23.75 29.80 21.09
C ALA A 218 23.06 29.45 22.42
N GLU A 219 23.10 30.35 23.40
CA GLU A 219 22.44 30.18 24.70
C GLU A 219 20.91 30.18 24.60
N ALA A 220 20.33 31.09 23.81
CA ALA A 220 18.89 31.15 23.59
C ALA A 220 18.38 29.91 22.86
N SER A 221 19.13 29.44 21.87
CA SER A 221 18.88 28.18 21.15
C SER A 221 18.85 26.99 22.13
N LEU A 222 19.89 26.82 22.94
CA LEU A 222 19.97 25.74 23.93
C LEU A 222 18.84 25.80 24.97
N LYS A 223 18.49 27.00 25.44
CA LYS A 223 17.38 27.18 26.39
C LYS A 223 16.06 26.71 25.80
N LYS A 224 15.82 26.98 24.51
CA LYS A 224 14.60 26.54 23.80
C LYS A 224 14.57 25.02 23.60
N CYS A 225 15.71 24.42 23.27
CA CYS A 225 15.85 22.97 23.09
C CYS A 225 15.78 22.16 24.38
N ARG A 226 16.06 22.76 25.55
CA ARG A 226 15.92 22.07 26.85
C ARG A 226 14.46 21.76 27.19
N GLY A 227 13.53 22.69 26.89
CA GLY A 227 12.12 22.51 27.25
C GLY A 227 11.97 22.27 28.76
N SER A 228 11.40 21.11 29.12
CA SER A 228 11.24 20.64 30.51
C SER A 228 12.42 19.80 31.04
N SER A 229 13.39 19.48 30.20
CA SER A 229 14.57 18.69 30.54
C SER A 229 15.78 19.58 30.88
N ASN A 230 16.69 19.06 31.71
CA ASN A 230 17.98 19.70 31.96
C ASN A 230 18.96 19.56 30.79
N LEU A 231 18.76 18.53 29.95
CA LEU A 231 19.54 18.26 28.74
C LEU A 231 18.81 18.80 27.50
N PRO A 232 19.52 19.47 26.56
CA PRO A 232 18.97 19.84 25.26
C PRO A 232 18.45 18.60 24.53
N CYS A 233 17.25 18.69 23.96
CA CYS A 233 16.59 17.62 23.23
C CYS A 233 16.55 16.27 23.99
N PHE A 234 16.39 16.34 25.31
CA PHE A 234 16.38 15.17 26.22
C PHE A 234 17.63 14.27 26.11
N GLY A 235 18.72 14.78 25.51
CA GLY A 235 19.93 13.99 25.22
C GLY A 235 19.77 13.00 24.07
N ARG A 236 18.64 13.04 23.35
CA ARG A 236 18.26 12.08 22.29
C ARG A 236 18.23 12.72 20.90
N GLY A 237 18.70 13.95 20.78
CA GLY A 237 18.66 14.69 19.52
C GLY A 237 19.67 15.82 19.45
N LEU A 238 19.84 16.35 18.25
CA LEU A 238 20.67 17.51 17.97
C LEU A 238 19.82 18.79 18.06
N CYS A 239 20.28 19.76 18.84
CA CYS A 239 19.68 21.09 18.92
C CYS A 239 20.27 22.01 17.86
N LEU A 240 19.43 22.56 16.98
CA LEU A 240 19.81 23.58 16.00
C LEU A 240 18.78 24.70 16.01
N CYS A 241 19.25 25.94 16.24
CA CYS A 241 18.41 27.14 16.35
C CYS A 241 17.14 27.03 17.21
N GLY A 242 17.21 26.29 18.32
CA GLY A 242 16.08 26.10 19.23
C GLY A 242 15.04 25.08 18.75
N GLN A 243 15.38 24.26 17.75
CA GLN A 243 14.62 23.11 17.28
C GLN A 243 15.46 21.83 17.44
N CYS A 244 14.79 20.72 17.75
CA CYS A 244 15.43 19.44 18.01
C CYS A 244 15.21 18.48 16.83
N THR A 245 16.31 17.86 16.35
CA THR A 245 16.25 16.71 15.45
C THR A 245 16.50 15.45 16.26
N CYS A 246 15.52 14.57 16.37
CA CYS A 246 15.65 13.34 17.15
C CYS A 246 16.53 12.31 16.43
N HIS A 247 17.25 11.52 17.23
CA HIS A 247 18.17 10.50 16.78
C HIS A 247 17.78 9.10 17.31
N PRO A 248 18.12 8.03 16.58
CA PRO A 248 18.81 8.03 15.29
C PRO A 248 17.94 8.53 14.12
N PRO A 249 18.53 9.19 13.11
CA PRO A 249 17.77 9.77 12.02
C PRO A 249 17.08 8.68 11.19
N GLY A 250 15.76 8.77 11.02
CA GLY A 250 14.94 7.76 10.33
C GLY A 250 14.23 6.80 11.28
N ASP A 251 14.50 6.88 12.59
CA ASP A 251 13.75 6.15 13.60
C ASP A 251 12.62 7.03 14.15
N SER A 252 11.38 6.69 13.79
CA SER A 252 10.20 7.46 14.21
C SER A 252 9.78 7.21 15.66
N ARG A 253 10.40 6.25 16.36
CA ARG A 253 10.03 5.90 17.75
C ARG A 253 10.41 7.00 18.73
N VAL A 254 11.47 7.77 18.45
CA VAL A 254 11.85 8.92 19.27
C VAL A 254 11.25 10.17 18.64
N HIS A 255 10.33 10.81 19.35
CA HIS A 255 9.58 11.95 18.84
C HIS A 255 9.29 12.96 19.96
N GLY A 256 8.63 14.05 19.60
CA GLY A 256 8.41 15.18 20.52
C GLY A 256 9.17 16.41 20.09
N LYS A 257 8.69 17.57 20.53
CA LYS A 257 9.29 18.88 20.20
C LYS A 257 10.72 18.99 20.69
N ASN A 258 11.01 18.31 21.80
CA ASN A 258 12.29 18.25 22.46
C ASN A 258 12.82 16.79 22.51
N CYS A 259 12.32 15.88 21.66
CA CYS A 259 12.68 14.46 21.66
C CYS A 259 12.42 13.75 23.01
N GLU A 260 11.37 14.17 23.69
CA GLU A 260 10.98 13.73 25.04
C GLU A 260 10.30 12.36 25.07
N CYS A 261 9.75 11.91 23.94
CA CYS A 261 8.98 10.67 23.85
C CYS A 261 9.79 9.58 23.14
N ASP A 262 9.63 8.35 23.61
CA ASP A 262 10.23 7.16 23.01
C ASP A 262 9.25 6.00 23.09
N ASP A 263 8.75 5.59 21.94
CA ASP A 263 7.76 4.53 21.81
C ASP A 263 8.28 3.18 22.32
N ARG A 264 9.60 3.00 22.42
CA ARG A 264 10.20 1.80 23.00
C ARG A 264 9.77 1.56 24.44
N GLN A 265 9.37 2.61 25.16
CA GLN A 265 8.82 2.49 26.51
C GLN A 265 7.47 1.76 26.55
N CYS A 266 6.80 1.62 25.40
CA CYS A 266 5.55 0.91 25.22
C CYS A 266 5.73 -0.50 24.62
N GLU A 267 6.97 -0.91 24.28
CA GLU A 267 7.26 -2.26 23.78
C GLU A 267 6.87 -3.30 24.83
N ASP A 268 6.24 -4.38 24.37
CA ASP A 268 6.00 -5.56 25.17
C ASP A 268 7.19 -6.53 25.13
N VAL A 269 7.03 -7.71 25.75
CA VAL A 269 8.07 -8.75 25.79
C VAL A 269 8.46 -9.30 24.41
N ASN A 270 7.61 -9.14 23.40
CA ASN A 270 7.88 -9.57 22.03
C ASN A 270 8.50 -8.44 21.18
N GLY A 271 8.62 -7.23 21.73
CA GLY A 271 9.08 -6.04 21.01
C GLY A 271 7.96 -5.32 20.26
N ASP A 272 6.69 -5.69 20.46
CA ASP A 272 5.56 -5.05 19.80
C ASP A 272 5.14 -3.80 20.57
N ILE A 273 5.07 -2.66 19.88
CA ILE A 273 4.60 -1.40 20.47
C ILE A 273 3.11 -1.53 20.76
N CYS A 274 2.74 -1.47 22.04
CA CYS A 274 1.36 -1.63 22.48
C CYS A 274 0.70 -2.90 21.91
N GLY A 275 1.46 -3.99 21.82
CA GLY A 275 0.97 -5.29 21.34
C GLY A 275 0.41 -5.27 19.91
N GLY A 276 0.73 -4.24 19.12
CA GLY A 276 0.16 -4.02 17.78
C GLY A 276 -1.31 -3.58 17.78
N HIS A 277 -1.90 -3.28 18.94
CA HIS A 277 -3.33 -3.01 19.11
C HIS A 277 -3.61 -1.63 19.73
N GLY A 278 -2.73 -0.67 19.45
CA GLY A 278 -2.85 0.70 19.91
C GLY A 278 -1.70 1.55 19.40
N PHE A 279 -1.63 2.78 19.91
CA PHE A 279 -0.48 3.65 19.68
C PHE A 279 0.13 4.07 21.01
N CYS A 280 1.45 4.24 21.04
CA CYS A 280 2.14 4.77 22.20
C CYS A 280 1.98 6.29 22.25
N SER A 281 1.64 6.79 23.43
CA SER A 281 1.60 8.22 23.75
C SER A 281 2.60 8.48 24.86
N CYS A 282 3.86 8.68 24.48
CA CYS A 282 4.95 9.06 25.38
C CYS A 282 5.08 8.17 26.63
N GLY A 283 5.15 6.85 26.42
CA GLY A 283 5.27 5.85 27.49
C GLY A 283 3.94 5.29 28.01
N ARG A 284 2.80 5.67 27.43
CA ARG A 284 1.49 5.08 27.72
C ARG A 284 0.79 4.60 26.45
N CYS A 285 0.37 3.34 26.44
CA CYS A 285 -0.43 2.81 25.34
C CYS A 285 -1.87 3.31 25.37
N ILE A 286 -2.34 3.78 24.21
CA ILE A 286 -3.74 4.08 23.94
C ILE A 286 -4.28 2.98 23.03
N CYS A 287 -5.10 2.11 23.60
CA CYS A 287 -5.58 0.91 22.92
C CYS A 287 -6.68 1.23 21.92
N SER A 288 -6.63 0.55 20.78
CA SER A 288 -7.71 0.54 19.79
C SER A 288 -9.00 -0.02 20.37
N ASP A 289 -10.11 0.24 19.70
CA ASP A 289 -11.41 -0.30 20.08
C ASP A 289 -11.36 -1.82 20.17
N GLY A 290 -11.95 -2.35 21.24
CA GLY A 290 -11.90 -3.79 21.52
C GLY A 290 -10.61 -4.30 22.18
N TRP A 291 -9.62 -3.45 22.50
CA TRP A 291 -8.39 -3.88 23.19
C TRP A 291 -8.12 -3.13 24.50
N PHE A 292 -7.47 -3.78 25.47
CA PHE A 292 -7.11 -3.18 26.75
C PHE A 292 -5.87 -3.84 27.37
N GLY A 293 -5.42 -3.29 28.50
CA GLY A 293 -4.21 -3.70 29.20
C GLY A 293 -3.11 -2.65 29.08
N LYS A 294 -2.02 -2.82 29.83
CA LYS A 294 -0.88 -1.88 29.85
C LYS A 294 -0.25 -1.72 28.46
N HIS A 295 -0.19 -2.82 27.70
CA HIS A 295 0.36 -2.88 26.35
C HIS A 295 -0.72 -3.28 25.34
N CYS A 296 -2.01 -3.04 25.64
CA CYS A 296 -3.13 -3.40 24.77
C CYS A 296 -3.17 -4.88 24.35
N GLN A 297 -2.62 -5.75 25.18
CA GLN A 297 -2.41 -7.16 24.87
C GLN A 297 -3.67 -8.02 25.02
N PHE A 298 -4.75 -7.48 25.60
CA PHE A 298 -5.96 -8.24 25.90
C PHE A 298 -7.15 -7.78 25.05
N PRO A 299 -7.87 -8.68 24.36
CA PRO A 299 -9.10 -8.35 23.67
C PRO A 299 -10.24 -8.17 24.69
N ARG A 300 -11.09 -7.15 24.53
CA ARG A 300 -12.23 -6.87 25.41
C ARG A 300 -13.35 -7.89 25.30
N SER A 301 -13.50 -8.52 24.14
CA SER A 301 -14.50 -9.56 23.90
C SER A 301 -13.84 -10.85 23.42
N CYS A 302 -14.47 -11.97 23.74
CA CYS A 302 -14.05 -13.29 23.31
C CYS A 302 -15.28 -14.14 23.04
N ASN A 303 -15.12 -15.12 22.14
CA ASN A 303 -16.19 -16.03 21.77
C ASN A 303 -16.24 -17.22 22.75
N MET A 304 -16.54 -16.93 24.01
CA MET A 304 -16.74 -17.93 25.05
C MET A 304 -17.73 -17.46 26.10
N THR A 305 -18.38 -18.40 26.76
CA THR A 305 -19.31 -18.11 27.87
C THR A 305 -18.55 -17.83 29.17
N ASP A 306 -19.16 -17.08 30.09
CA ASP A 306 -18.59 -16.80 31.40
C ASP A 306 -18.24 -18.06 32.19
N THR A 307 -19.03 -19.14 32.04
CA THR A 307 -18.77 -20.42 32.70
C THR A 307 -17.54 -21.12 32.14
N GLN A 308 -17.37 -21.11 30.82
CA GLN A 308 -16.16 -21.64 30.17
C GLN A 308 -14.92 -20.83 30.54
N SER A 309 -15.03 -19.49 30.48
CA SER A 309 -13.95 -18.59 30.89
C SER A 309 -13.52 -18.87 32.34
N LYS A 310 -14.48 -18.94 33.27
CA LYS A 310 -14.18 -19.21 34.68
C LYS A 310 -13.50 -20.55 34.90
N SER A 311 -13.95 -21.61 34.23
CA SER A 311 -13.39 -22.95 34.38
C SER A 311 -11.91 -23.06 33.99
N LEU A 312 -11.42 -22.18 33.11
CA LEU A 312 -10.02 -22.17 32.67
C LEU A 312 -9.09 -21.39 33.62
N CYS A 313 -9.66 -20.54 34.47
CA CYS A 313 -8.93 -19.69 35.42
C CYS A 313 -9.03 -20.19 36.87
N GLU A 314 -9.82 -21.24 37.10
CA GLU A 314 -10.05 -21.81 38.42
C GLU A 314 -8.95 -22.83 38.75
N THR A 315 -8.27 -22.64 39.87
CA THR A 315 -7.24 -23.57 40.36
C THR A 315 -7.86 -24.88 40.88
N ALA A 316 -7.05 -25.92 41.11
CA ALA A 316 -7.50 -27.20 41.67
C ALA A 316 -8.21 -27.08 43.04
N HIS A 317 -8.00 -25.96 43.75
CA HIS A 317 -8.63 -25.66 45.03
C HIS A 317 -9.91 -24.81 44.91
N GLY A 318 -10.39 -24.54 43.70
CA GLY A 318 -11.58 -23.73 43.46
C GLY A 318 -11.35 -22.22 43.58
N VAL A 319 -10.10 -21.78 43.61
CA VAL A 319 -9.74 -20.35 43.73
C VAL A 319 -9.45 -19.78 42.34
N MET A 320 -10.15 -18.71 41.98
CA MET A 320 -9.96 -18.00 40.72
C MET A 320 -8.64 -17.23 40.72
N CYS A 321 -7.75 -17.51 39.77
CA CYS A 321 -6.47 -16.80 39.59
C CYS A 321 -5.69 -16.61 40.91
N SER A 322 -5.67 -17.67 41.74
CA SER A 322 -5.04 -17.69 43.07
C SER A 322 -5.45 -16.55 44.02
N GLY A 323 -6.58 -15.87 43.74
CA GLY A 323 -7.02 -14.67 44.46
C GLY A 323 -6.16 -13.42 44.22
N LYS A 324 -5.14 -13.52 43.36
CA LYS A 324 -4.16 -12.45 43.05
C LYS A 324 -4.44 -11.77 41.71
N GLY A 325 -5.53 -12.13 41.02
CA GLY A 325 -5.87 -11.60 39.71
C GLY A 325 -7.36 -11.71 39.35
N SER A 326 -7.65 -11.37 38.11
CA SER A 326 -9.01 -11.44 37.53
C SER A 326 -9.01 -12.34 36.31
N CYS A 327 -10.07 -13.13 36.12
CA CYS A 327 -10.19 -13.98 34.94
C CYS A 327 -10.85 -13.21 33.81
N HIS A 328 -10.21 -13.18 32.66
CA HIS A 328 -10.75 -12.61 31.43
C HIS A 328 -10.51 -13.57 30.27
N CYS A 329 -11.58 -14.00 29.62
CA CYS A 329 -11.52 -14.89 28.47
C CYS A 329 -10.69 -16.17 28.69
N GLY A 330 -10.83 -16.80 29.86
CA GLY A 330 -10.10 -18.02 30.21
C GLY A 330 -8.61 -17.80 30.52
N ARG A 331 -8.17 -16.55 30.68
CA ARG A 331 -6.81 -16.21 31.10
C ARG A 331 -6.83 -15.35 32.36
N CYS A 332 -5.93 -15.64 33.29
CA CYS A 332 -5.75 -14.80 34.46
C CYS A 332 -4.94 -13.55 34.12
N ILE A 333 -5.51 -12.39 34.43
CA ILE A 333 -4.85 -11.08 34.42
C ILE A 333 -4.44 -10.79 35.87
N CYS A 334 -3.15 -10.99 36.15
CA CYS A 334 -2.59 -10.78 37.47
C CYS A 334 -2.57 -9.30 37.81
N SER A 335 -3.04 -8.96 39.00
CA SER A 335 -3.14 -7.56 39.42
C SER A 335 -1.77 -7.14 39.98
N PRO A 336 -1.01 -6.24 39.32
CA PRO A 336 0.24 -5.77 39.88
C PRO A 336 -0.05 -5.05 41.21
N GLN A 337 0.45 -5.61 42.31
CA GLN A 337 0.52 -4.90 43.60
C GLN A 337 1.85 -4.12 43.65
N GLU A 338 2.38 -3.83 44.84
CA GLU A 338 3.74 -3.26 45.00
C GLU A 338 4.86 -4.21 44.51
N TRP A 339 4.53 -5.40 44.04
CA TRP A 339 5.43 -6.49 43.65
C TRP A 339 4.91 -7.22 42.40
N TYR A 340 5.80 -7.97 41.76
CA TYR A 340 5.52 -8.66 40.50
C TYR A 340 4.80 -10.00 40.74
N ILE A 341 3.54 -10.08 40.26
CA ILE A 341 2.73 -11.31 40.28
C ILE A 341 2.72 -11.91 38.88
N SER A 342 3.03 -13.19 38.75
CA SER A 342 3.09 -13.90 37.46
C SER A 342 2.52 -15.32 37.54
N GLY A 343 2.59 -16.07 36.45
CA GLY A 343 2.01 -17.43 36.32
C GLY A 343 0.64 -17.45 35.63
N ASP A 344 0.25 -18.62 35.13
CA ASP A 344 -1.00 -18.80 34.36
C ASP A 344 -2.25 -18.61 35.23
N PHE A 345 -2.11 -18.83 36.55
CA PHE A 345 -3.14 -18.63 37.56
C PHE A 345 -2.72 -17.57 38.59
N CYS A 346 -1.76 -16.70 38.29
CA CYS A 346 -1.22 -15.69 39.20
C CYS A 346 -0.69 -16.26 40.53
N GLU A 347 -0.19 -17.49 40.49
CA GLU A 347 0.32 -18.23 41.63
C GLU A 347 1.69 -17.72 42.10
N CYS A 348 2.50 -17.21 41.17
CA CYS A 348 3.86 -16.78 41.42
C CYS A 348 3.90 -15.37 42.01
N ASP A 349 4.54 -15.23 43.16
CA ASP A 349 4.78 -13.98 43.85
C ASP A 349 6.27 -13.83 44.11
N ASP A 350 6.88 -12.81 43.51
CA ASP A 350 8.34 -12.65 43.57
C ASP A 350 8.86 -12.43 44.99
N ARG A 351 8.00 -12.08 45.97
CA ARG A 351 8.38 -12.00 47.39
C ARG A 351 8.65 -13.36 48.01
N GLU A 352 8.18 -14.44 47.38
CA GLU A 352 8.45 -15.81 47.79
C GLU A 352 9.87 -16.25 47.40
N CYS A 353 10.58 -15.49 46.55
CA CYS A 353 12.00 -15.72 46.29
C CYS A 353 12.88 -15.33 47.48
N ASP A 354 14.01 -16.03 47.60
CA ASP A 354 14.98 -15.80 48.65
C ASP A 354 15.57 -14.38 48.58
N GLN A 355 15.79 -13.80 49.76
CA GLN A 355 16.31 -12.45 49.94
C GLN A 355 17.58 -12.49 50.79
N HIS A 356 18.56 -11.69 50.42
CA HIS A 356 19.74 -11.41 51.24
C HIS A 356 19.93 -9.90 51.35
N ASP A 357 20.18 -9.41 52.57
CA ASP A 357 20.23 -7.97 52.91
C ASP A 357 19.00 -7.15 52.46
N GLY A 358 17.81 -7.79 52.43
CA GLY A 358 16.55 -7.14 52.05
C GLY A 358 16.36 -6.94 50.54
N LEU A 359 17.20 -7.56 49.72
CA LEU A 359 17.10 -7.54 48.26
C LEU A 359 16.74 -8.95 47.74
N ILE A 360 15.65 -9.05 46.97
CA ILE A 360 15.26 -10.27 46.25
C ILE A 360 16.35 -10.62 45.24
N CYS A 361 16.85 -11.86 45.30
CA CYS A 361 17.95 -12.35 44.47
C CYS A 361 19.17 -11.40 44.47
N THR A 362 19.37 -10.63 45.55
CA THR A 362 20.39 -9.56 45.71
C THR A 362 20.49 -8.55 44.56
N GLY A 363 19.51 -8.50 43.65
CA GLY A 363 19.60 -7.76 42.40
C GLY A 363 20.57 -8.36 41.36
N ASN A 364 21.16 -9.52 41.63
CA ASN A 364 22.09 -10.24 40.75
C ASN A 364 21.46 -11.48 40.09
N GLY A 365 20.13 -11.55 40.13
CA GLY A 365 19.35 -12.63 39.54
C GLY A 365 17.92 -12.18 39.27
N MET A 366 17.21 -12.96 38.48
CA MET A 366 15.77 -12.78 38.26
C MET A 366 14.99 -13.79 39.09
N CYS A 367 13.96 -13.33 39.79
CA CYS A 367 13.05 -14.25 40.47
C CYS A 367 12.19 -14.97 39.44
N ASN A 368 12.21 -16.30 39.46
CA ASN A 368 11.33 -17.16 38.70
C ASN A 368 10.49 -18.01 39.66
N CYS A 369 9.31 -17.50 40.03
CA CYS A 369 8.31 -18.20 40.83
C CYS A 369 8.87 -18.89 42.10
N GLY A 370 9.51 -18.10 42.96
CA GLY A 370 10.08 -18.60 44.24
C GLY A 370 11.50 -19.13 44.16
N THR A 371 12.13 -19.13 42.97
CA THR A 371 13.56 -19.48 42.81
C THR A 371 14.31 -18.34 42.14
N CYS A 372 15.49 -17.97 42.66
CA CYS A 372 16.35 -16.99 42.00
C CYS A 372 17.17 -17.64 40.88
N GLU A 373 17.00 -17.14 39.66
CA GLU A 373 17.86 -17.44 38.52
C GLU A 373 19.03 -16.44 38.50
N CYS A 374 20.19 -16.88 38.97
CA CYS A 374 21.37 -16.02 39.09
C CYS A 374 21.98 -15.69 37.74
N TRP A 375 22.42 -14.45 37.59
CA TRP A 375 23.18 -14.01 36.43
C TRP A 375 24.58 -14.64 36.44
N ASP A 376 25.21 -14.70 35.28
CA ASP A 376 26.54 -15.32 35.12
C ASP A 376 27.55 -14.79 36.15
N GLY A 377 28.21 -15.71 36.85
CA GLY A 377 29.17 -15.40 37.91
C GLY A 377 28.57 -15.27 39.31
N TRP A 378 27.25 -15.35 39.47
CA TRP A 378 26.58 -15.38 40.77
C TRP A 378 25.97 -16.76 41.08
N THR A 379 25.96 -17.13 42.35
CA THR A 379 25.37 -18.36 42.88
C THR A 379 24.84 -18.15 44.30
N GLY A 380 24.29 -19.19 44.91
CA GLY A 380 23.54 -19.10 46.17
C GLY A 380 22.03 -19.02 45.92
N ASN A 381 21.25 -19.20 46.98
CA ASN A 381 19.79 -19.28 46.86
C ASN A 381 19.16 -17.91 46.55
N ALA A 382 19.81 -16.83 46.98
CA ALA A 382 19.46 -15.44 46.69
C ALA A 382 20.50 -14.77 45.76
N CYS A 383 21.30 -15.55 45.03
CA CYS A 383 22.38 -15.04 44.17
C CYS A 383 23.41 -14.17 44.90
N GLU A 384 23.63 -14.44 46.19
CA GLU A 384 24.44 -13.64 47.10
C GLU A 384 25.94 -13.92 47.02
N ILE A 385 26.34 -14.99 46.32
CA ILE A 385 27.72 -15.47 46.25
C ILE A 385 28.29 -15.18 44.86
N TRP A 386 29.31 -14.33 44.77
CA TRP A 386 30.09 -14.15 43.54
C TRP A 386 31.12 -15.28 43.39
N VAL A 387 31.16 -15.91 42.23
CA VAL A 387 32.10 -17.00 41.86
C VAL A 387 32.88 -16.73 40.58
N GLY A 388 32.75 -15.53 40.01
CA GLY A 388 33.58 -15.13 38.86
C GLY A 388 35.05 -15.00 39.25
N GLU A 389 35.96 -15.45 38.37
CA GLU A 389 37.40 -15.26 38.55
C GLU A 389 37.72 -13.77 38.64
N GLU A 390 38.44 -13.37 39.70
CA GLU A 390 39.05 -12.04 39.81
C GLU A 390 39.98 -11.81 38.59
N TYR A 391 39.75 -10.73 37.85
CA TYR A 391 40.69 -10.20 36.86
C TYR A 391 41.54 -9.09 37.46
#